data_AF-A0A970LVF4-F1
#
_entry.id   AF-A0A970LVF4-F1
#
_cell.length_a   1.000
_cell.length_b   1.000
_cell.length_c   1.000
_cell.angle_alpha   90.00
_cell.angle_beta   90.00
_cell.angle_gamma   90.00
#
_symmetry.space_group_name_H-M   'P 1'
#
loop_
_entity.id
_entity.type
_entity.pdbx_description
1 polymer ?
#
loop_
_entity_poly.entity_id
_entity_poly.type
_entity_poly.pdbx_seq_one_letter_code
_entity_poly.pdbx_strand_id
1 'polypeptide(L)'
;MNKGSTPKIRFSTPLPAGEVVSLSVVFANDEGSILIEKDETDVTVGDYEISFTLSQIETLGLPDTGAVEAQIRIRDTSGTAYISNIVRVDVGRVLKEGLL
;
A
#
# COMPACT_ATOMS: atom_id res chain seq x y z
N MET A 1 9.95 -5.05 2.79
CA MET A 1 9.73 -5.79 1.51
C MET A 1 10.98 -5.69 0.64
N ASN A 2 11.12 -6.48 -0.42
CA ASN A 2 12.27 -6.37 -1.33
C ASN A 2 11.86 -5.74 -2.67
N LYS A 3 12.74 -4.94 -3.25
CA LYS A 3 12.59 -4.43 -4.61
C LYS A 3 12.37 -5.59 -5.60
N GLY A 4 11.57 -5.39 -6.65
CA GLY A 4 11.36 -6.41 -7.70
C GLY A 4 10.75 -7.73 -7.23
N SER A 5 9.94 -7.69 -6.16
CA SER A 5 9.16 -8.83 -5.65
C SER A 5 7.65 -8.55 -5.72
N THR A 6 6.82 -9.54 -5.39
CA THR A 6 5.35 -9.39 -5.36
C THR A 6 4.78 -9.56 -3.94
N PRO A 7 5.05 -8.63 -3.02
CA PRO A 7 4.62 -8.75 -1.63
C PRO A 7 3.10 -8.56 -1.51
N LYS A 8 2.47 -9.39 -0.65
CA LYS A 8 1.10 -9.15 -0.18
C LYS A 8 1.13 -8.18 1.00
N ILE A 9 0.40 -7.07 0.88
CA ILE A 9 0.26 -6.02 1.89
C ILE A 9 -1.10 -6.17 2.59
N ARG A 10 -1.14 -5.85 3.89
CA ARG A 10 -2.36 -5.86 4.70
C ARG A 10 -2.40 -4.63 5.61
N PHE A 11 -3.56 -3.99 5.66
CA PHE A 11 -3.90 -2.93 6.60
C PHE A 11 -5.07 -3.41 7.47
N SER A 12 -4.98 -3.20 8.79
CA SER A 12 -6.13 -3.34 9.68
C SER A 12 -6.99 -2.08 9.60
N THR A 13 -8.30 -2.25 9.57
CA THR A 13 -9.28 -1.15 9.59
C THR A 13 -10.31 -1.38 10.70
N PRO A 14 -10.85 -0.32 11.34
CA PRO A 14 -11.93 -0.48 12.31
C PRO A 14 -13.28 -0.80 11.65
N LEU A 15 -13.37 -0.77 10.32
CA LEU A 15 -14.62 -0.93 9.58
C LEU A 15 -14.81 -2.36 9.06
N PRO A 16 -16.03 -2.92 9.11
CA PRO A 16 -16.37 -4.12 8.36
C PRO A 16 -16.41 -3.82 6.84
N ALA A 17 -16.34 -4.85 6.00
CA ALA A 17 -16.21 -4.68 4.55
C ALA A 17 -17.36 -3.89 3.93
N GLY A 18 -18.59 -4.16 4.39
CA GLY A 18 -19.81 -3.51 3.90
C GLY A 18 -19.92 -2.02 4.23
N GLU A 19 -19.05 -1.49 5.09
CA GLU A 19 -19.03 -0.07 5.45
C GLU A 19 -18.03 0.74 4.63
N VAL A 20 -17.09 0.11 3.91
CA VAL A 20 -16.07 0.80 3.10
C VAL A 20 -16.65 1.16 1.73
N VAL A 21 -16.73 2.45 1.43
CA VAL A 21 -17.26 2.97 0.17
C VAL A 21 -16.15 3.25 -0.85
N SER A 22 -15.06 3.85 -0.40
CA SER A 22 -13.89 4.14 -1.25
C SER A 22 -12.63 4.14 -0.42
N LEU A 23 -11.47 3.91 -1.04
CA LEU A 23 -10.19 3.93 -0.36
C LEU A 23 -9.06 4.34 -1.30
N SER A 24 -7.96 4.81 -0.73
CA SER A 24 -6.69 4.87 -1.44
C SER A 24 -5.55 4.44 -0.54
N VAL A 25 -4.57 3.75 -1.11
CA VAL A 25 -3.32 3.38 -0.43
C VAL A 25 -2.17 3.96 -1.21
N VAL A 26 -1.29 4.67 -0.53
CA VAL A 26 -0.13 5.33 -1.14
C VAL A 26 1.14 4.79 -0.49
N PHE A 27 2.15 4.55 -1.33
CA PHE A 27 3.55 4.46 -0.92
C PHE A 27 4.31 5.67 -1.48
N ALA A 28 5.01 6.40 -0.63
CA ALA A 28 5.79 7.58 -0.98
C ALA A 28 7.24 7.45 -0.53
N ASN A 29 8.14 8.19 -1.18
CA ASN A 29 9.49 8.38 -0.65
C ASN A 29 9.48 9.34 0.56
N ASP A 30 10.61 9.48 1.25
CA ASP A 30 10.76 10.38 2.41
C ASP A 30 10.56 11.89 2.07
N GLU A 31 10.52 12.25 0.78
CA GLU A 31 10.24 13.61 0.30
C GLU A 31 8.74 13.83 -0.01
N GLY A 32 7.90 12.80 0.16
CA GLY A 32 6.46 12.84 -0.07
C GLY A 32 6.03 12.62 -1.53
N SER A 33 6.96 12.26 -2.43
CA SER A 33 6.61 11.89 -3.81
C SER A 33 5.98 10.49 -3.84
N ILE A 34 4.79 10.39 -4.44
CA ILE A 34 4.05 9.14 -4.59
C ILE A 34 4.77 8.23 -5.58
N LEU A 35 5.10 7.00 -5.15
CA LEU A 35 5.74 5.97 -5.95
C LEU A 35 4.73 4.90 -6.41
N ILE A 36 3.77 4.57 -5.54
CA ILE A 36 2.71 3.59 -5.80
C ILE A 36 1.43 4.16 -5.22
N GLU A 37 0.34 4.05 -5.98
CA GLU A 37 -1.01 4.36 -5.53
C GLU A 37 -1.93 3.20 -5.91
N LYS A 38 -2.78 2.79 -4.97
CA LYS A 38 -3.84 1.80 -5.16
C LYS A 38 -5.18 2.41 -4.79
N ASP A 39 -6.22 2.04 -5.52
CA ASP A 39 -7.60 2.40 -5.22
C ASP A 39 -8.46 1.17 -4.91
N GLU A 40 -9.77 1.35 -4.73
CA GLU A 40 -10.70 0.25 -4.45
C GLU A 40 -10.70 -0.88 -5.50
N THR A 41 -10.25 -0.63 -6.73
CA THR A 41 -10.18 -1.64 -7.81
C THR A 41 -8.94 -2.53 -7.71
N ASP A 42 -7.91 -2.08 -7.00
CA ASP A 42 -6.64 -2.78 -6.80
C ASP A 42 -6.63 -3.68 -5.55
N VAL A 43 -7.62 -3.53 -4.66
CA VAL A 43 -7.59 -4.15 -3.32
C VAL A 43 -8.74 -5.11 -3.09
N THR A 44 -8.54 -6.02 -2.13
CA THR A 44 -9.59 -6.82 -1.51
C THR A 44 -9.93 -6.21 -0.16
N VAL A 45 -11.19 -5.83 0.01
CA VAL A 45 -11.74 -5.36 1.29
C VAL A 45 -12.43 -6.53 1.99
N GLY A 46 -11.89 -6.93 3.14
CA GLY A 46 -12.51 -7.88 4.06
C GLY A 46 -12.97 -7.18 5.34
N ASP A 47 -13.62 -7.94 6.23
CA ASP A 47 -14.01 -7.41 7.53
C ASP A 47 -12.77 -7.08 8.35
N TYR A 48 -12.62 -5.80 8.70
CA TYR A 48 -11.52 -5.27 9.51
C TYR A 48 -10.11 -5.41 8.88
N GLU A 49 -10.00 -5.82 7.62
CA GLU A 49 -8.73 -5.97 6.89
C GLU A 49 -8.87 -5.52 5.42
N ILE A 50 -7.91 -4.74 4.93
CA ILE A 50 -7.74 -4.41 3.51
C ILE A 50 -6.43 -5.01 3.04
N SER A 51 -6.43 -5.73 1.91
CA SER A 51 -5.23 -6.39 1.39
C SER A 51 -5.09 -6.26 -0.11
N PHE A 52 -3.86 -6.24 -0.60
CA PHE A 52 -3.55 -6.22 -2.03
C PHE A 52 -2.14 -6.81 -2.25
N THR A 53 -1.83 -7.09 -3.51
CA THR A 53 -0.49 -7.55 -3.90
C THR A 53 0.14 -6.49 -4.78
N LEU A 54 1.36 -6.07 -4.43
CA LEU A 54 2.14 -5.24 -5.32
C LEU A 54 2.69 -6.09 -6.46
N SER A 55 2.63 -5.58 -7.67
CA SER A 55 3.26 -6.17 -8.84
C SER A 55 4.78 -6.01 -8.77
N GLN A 56 5.47 -6.84 -9.54
CA GLN A 56 6.93 -6.74 -9.67
C GLN A 56 7.35 -5.38 -10.25
N ILE A 57 6.59 -4.83 -11.20
CA ILE A 57 6.87 -3.53 -11.82
C ILE A 57 6.77 -2.42 -10.79
N GLU A 58 5.73 -2.43 -9.95
CA GLU A 58 5.56 -1.45 -8.87
C GLU A 58 6.73 -1.51 -7.89
N THR A 59 7.11 -2.71 -7.43
CA THR A 59 8.22 -2.82 -6.48
C THR A 59 9.59 -2.57 -7.10
N LEU A 60 9.75 -2.65 -8.43
CA LEU A 60 10.97 -2.21 -9.12
C LEU A 60 11.13 -0.70 -9.13
N GLY A 61 10.04 0.07 -9.05
CA GLY A 61 10.06 1.52 -8.94
C GLY A 61 10.47 2.06 -7.56
N LEU A 62 10.63 1.17 -6.58
CA LEU A 62 11.05 1.51 -5.22
C LEU A 62 12.57 1.75 -5.13
N PRO A 63 13.03 2.51 -4.13
CA PRO A 63 14.47 2.73 -3.90
C PRO A 63 15.21 1.41 -3.62
N ASP A 64 16.47 1.32 -4.06
CA ASP A 64 17.33 0.13 -3.89
C ASP A 64 17.60 -0.23 -2.43
N THR A 65 17.67 0.79 -1.57
CA THR A 65 17.86 0.65 -0.13
C THR A 65 17.15 1.79 0.59
N GLY A 66 16.60 1.51 1.78
CA GLY A 66 16.00 2.53 2.64
C GLY A 66 14.61 2.11 3.07
N ALA A 67 13.70 3.07 3.17
CA ALA A 67 12.31 2.84 3.48
C ALA A 67 11.42 3.66 2.54
N VAL A 68 10.16 3.24 2.45
CA VAL A 68 9.07 4.05 1.93
C VAL A 68 8.03 4.27 3.01
N GLU A 69 7.27 5.34 2.87
CA GLU A 69 6.16 5.67 3.75
C GLU A 69 4.86 5.15 3.14
N ALA A 70 4.07 4.41 3.91
CA ALA A 70 2.78 3.89 3.50
C ALA A 70 1.64 4.52 4.31
N GLN A 71 0.55 4.86 3.64
CA GLN A 71 -0.66 5.38 4.28
C GLN A 71 -1.91 4.91 3.54
N ILE A 72 -2.98 4.64 4.29
CA ILE A 72 -4.30 4.34 3.76
C ILE A 72 -5.30 5.42 4.15
N ARG A 73 -6.20 5.75 3.23
CA ARG A 73 -7.39 6.57 3.44
C ARG A 73 -8.63 5.76 3.10
N ILE A 74 -9.68 5.89 3.90
CA ILE A 74 -10.94 5.18 3.72
C ILE A 74 -12.09 6.16 3.89
N ARG A 75 -13.14 6.03 3.09
CA ARG A 75 -14.43 6.67 3.33
C ARG A 75 -15.48 5.61 3.60
N ASP A 76 -16.28 5.82 4.64
CA ASP A 76 -17.36 4.89 4.98
C ASP A 76 -18.71 5.26 4.31
N THR A 77 -19.75 4.46 4.60
CA THR A 77 -21.13 4.69 4.14
C THR A 77 -21.80 5.94 4.73
N SER A 78 -21.30 6.46 5.86
CA SER A 78 -21.75 7.72 6.45
C SER A 78 -21.09 8.96 5.84
N GLY A 79 -20.06 8.76 5.01
CA GLY A 79 -19.23 9.81 4.45
C GLY A 79 -18.05 10.22 5.35
N THR A 80 -17.86 9.54 6.48
CA THR A 80 -16.73 9.75 7.39
C THR A 80 -15.44 9.31 6.73
N ALA A 81 -14.40 10.14 6.83
CA ALA A 81 -13.08 9.86 6.31
C ALA A 81 -12.14 9.40 7.43
N TYR A 82 -11.45 8.30 7.19
CA TYR A 82 -10.43 7.72 8.05
C TYR A 82 -9.09 7.82 7.35
N ILE A 83 -8.05 8.16 8.10
CA ILE A 83 -6.67 8.19 7.62
C ILE A 83 -5.79 7.46 8.62
N SER A 84 -4.95 6.54 8.14
CA SER A 84 -4.00 5.87 9.02
C SER A 84 -2.86 6.80 9.41
N ASN A 85 -2.15 6.44 10.47
CA ASN A 85 -0.78 6.92 10.66
C ASN A 85 0.07 6.54 9.44
N ILE A 86 1.13 7.31 9.20
CA ILE A 86 2.17 6.93 8.25
C ILE A 86 2.98 5.78 8.86
N VAL A 87 3.21 4.73 8.08
CA VAL A 87 4.03 3.58 8.48
C VAL A 87 5.24 3.51 7.56
N ARG A 88 6.45 3.46 8.15
CA ARG A 88 7.67 3.19 7.39
C ARG A 88 7.80 1.71 7.08
N VAL A 89 8.07 1.40 5.82
CA VAL A 89 8.26 0.05 5.31
C VAL A 89 9.64 -0.04 4.68
N ASP A 90 10.52 -0.83 5.30
CA ASP A 90 11.88 -1.02 4.79
C ASP A 90 11.86 -1.69 3.41
N VAL A 91 12.69 -1.19 2.50
CA VAL A 91 12.93 -1.75 1.16
C VAL A 91 14.34 -2.34 1.13
N GLY A 92 14.39 -3.66 0.96
CA GLY A 92 15.63 -4.42 0.82
C GLY A 92 16.14 -4.44 -0.61
N ARG A 93 17.48 -4.39 -0.74
CA ARG A 93 18.18 -4.57 -2.01
C ARG A 93 17.98 -5.96 -2.60
N VAL A 94 18.08 -6.06 -3.92
CA VAL A 94 18.17 -7.35 -4.62
C VAL A 94 19.56 -7.57 -5.21
N LEU A 95 19.94 -8.84 -5.39
CA LEU A 95 21.25 -9.20 -5.96
C LEU A 95 21.23 -9.26 -7.50
N LYS A 96 20.04 -9.38 -8.08
CA LYS A 96 19.81 -9.42 -9.52
C LYS A 96 18.65 -8.49 -9.85
N GLU A 97 18.93 -7.50 -10.69
CA GLU A 97 17.93 -6.57 -11.22
C GLU A 97 17.13 -7.20 -12.37
N GLY A 98 15.92 -6.70 -12.61
CA GLY A 98 15.07 -7.05 -13.74
C GLY A 98 13.78 -7.79 -13.39
N LEU A 99 12.94 -7.98 -14.40
CA LEU A 99 11.71 -8.77 -14.33
C LEU A 99 12.03 -10.27 -14.50
N LEU A 100 11.18 -11.12 -13.92
CA LEU A 100 11.18 -12.58 -14.17
C LEU A 100 10.23 -12.94 -15.31
#